data_AF-A0A956LAF3-F1
#
_entry.id   AF-A0A956LAF3-F1
#
_cell.length_a   1.000
_cell.length_b   1.000
_cell.length_c   1.000
_cell.angle_alpha   90.00
_cell.angle_beta   90.00
_cell.angle_gamma   90.00
#
_symmetry.space_group_name_H-M   'P 1'
#
loop_
_entity.id
_entity.type
_entity.pdbx_description
1 polymer ?
#
loop_
_entity_poly.entity_id
_entity_poly.type
_entity_poly.pdbx_seq_one_letter_code
_entity_poly.pdbx_strand_id
1 'polypeptide(L)'
;ATGQLPFFGRNPHEVLNRIADGDYPPAATICPLVDRELEDIIALSLASDPDERYQSVETFGRELAAYLDEVGVEPTNAELGRYFRDPKGYVVELDERVCRALTERAQAAADAGQTARAIRLLGRVLELDGHHPGATELLTRLRQRERRNRRLLMAGAGVLTLGLVWLVAQLVPAEAERSEDHRPRPGGSAAAGAATDGDSEAG
;
A
#
# COMPACT_ATOMS: atom_id res chain seq x y z
N ALA A 1 12.56 -21.92 13.42
CA ALA A 1 12.09 -23.11 12.69
C ALA A 1 10.58 -23.18 12.82
N THR A 2 9.83 -23.36 11.73
CA THR A 2 8.36 -23.49 11.73
C THR A 2 7.85 -24.71 12.53
N GLY A 3 8.76 -25.61 12.91
CA GLY A 3 8.47 -26.80 13.73
C GLY A 3 7.85 -27.96 12.95
N GLN A 4 7.62 -27.77 11.64
CA GLN A 4 6.99 -28.75 10.76
C GLN A 4 7.66 -28.74 9.39
N LEU A 5 7.63 -29.88 8.69
CA LEU A 5 8.16 -30.01 7.33
C LEU A 5 7.22 -29.35 6.32
N PRO A 6 7.74 -28.75 5.23
CA PRO A 6 6.90 -28.12 4.19
C PRO A 6 5.94 -29.12 3.54
N PHE A 7 6.40 -30.35 3.27
CA PHE A 7 5.61 -31.42 2.69
C PHE A 7 5.27 -32.46 3.75
N PHE A 8 3.99 -32.68 4.00
CA PHE A 8 3.48 -33.69 4.93
C PHE A 8 2.17 -34.27 4.41
N GLY A 9 1.85 -35.50 4.77
CA GLY A 9 0.67 -36.22 4.28
C GLY A 9 0.38 -37.45 5.11
N ARG A 10 -0.78 -38.07 4.91
CA ARG A 10 -1.20 -39.23 5.71
C ARG A 10 -0.44 -40.51 5.37
N ASN A 11 0.13 -40.57 4.16
CA ASN A 11 0.93 -41.70 3.69
C ASN A 11 2.06 -41.21 2.76
N PRO A 12 3.08 -42.06 2.49
CA PRO A 12 4.22 -41.67 1.65
C PRO A 12 3.84 -41.23 0.23
N HIS A 13 2.80 -41.81 -0.35
CA HIS A 13 2.36 -41.46 -1.70
C HIS A 13 1.78 -40.03 -1.76
N GLU A 14 1.03 -39.62 -0.74
CA GLU A 14 0.50 -38.26 -0.63
C GLU A 14 1.64 -37.24 -0.50
N VAL A 15 2.69 -37.57 0.27
CA VAL A 15 3.88 -36.71 0.40
C VAL A 15 4.62 -36.56 -0.93
N LEU A 16 4.83 -37.66 -1.67
CA LEU A 16 5.48 -37.61 -2.98
C LEU A 16 4.69 -36.79 -4.00
N ASN A 17 3.35 -36.91 -4.00
CA ASN A 17 2.51 -36.07 -4.85
C ASN A 17 2.67 -34.59 -4.50
N ARG A 18 2.62 -34.22 -3.21
CA ARG A 18 2.81 -32.81 -2.82
C ARG A 18 4.18 -32.27 -3.18
N ILE A 19 5.23 -33.09 -3.08
CA ILE A 19 6.58 -32.71 -3.52
C ILE A 19 6.59 -32.47 -5.05
N ALA A 20 5.98 -33.36 -5.82
CA ALA A 20 5.90 -33.21 -7.28
C ALA A 20 5.07 -31.99 -7.70
N ASP A 21 3.96 -31.74 -7.00
CA ASP A 21 3.04 -30.63 -7.27
C ASP A 21 3.55 -29.29 -6.72
N GLY A 22 4.57 -29.29 -5.84
CA GLY A 22 5.01 -28.09 -5.13
C GLY A 22 4.00 -27.57 -4.12
N ASP A 23 3.10 -28.43 -3.64
CA ASP A 23 2.02 -28.03 -2.75
C ASP A 23 2.50 -28.05 -1.29
N TYR A 24 2.79 -26.85 -0.77
CA TYR A 24 3.11 -26.62 0.63
C TYR A 24 2.49 -25.30 1.13
N PRO A 25 2.11 -25.23 2.42
CA PRO A 25 1.63 -23.99 3.00
C PRO A 25 2.73 -22.91 3.04
N PRO A 26 2.41 -21.63 2.76
CA PRO A 26 3.37 -20.55 2.88
C PRO A 26 3.93 -20.45 4.32
N ALA A 27 5.23 -20.16 4.45
CA ALA A 27 5.93 -20.20 5.73
C ALA A 27 5.34 -19.21 6.75
N ALA A 28 4.89 -18.04 6.30
CA ALA A 28 4.27 -17.02 7.14
C ALA A 28 2.94 -17.48 7.76
N THR A 29 2.24 -18.44 7.12
CA THR A 29 0.99 -19.00 7.67
C THR A 29 1.24 -19.90 8.89
N ILE A 30 2.43 -20.50 8.98
CA ILE A 30 2.81 -21.38 10.11
C ILE A 30 3.54 -20.59 11.19
N CYS A 31 4.46 -19.71 10.78
CA CYS A 31 5.24 -18.88 11.67
C CYS A 31 5.10 -17.42 11.26
N PRO A 32 4.26 -16.63 11.96
CA PRO A 32 4.06 -15.22 11.66
C PRO A 32 5.32 -14.35 11.75
N LEU A 33 6.37 -14.87 12.40
CA LEU A 33 7.69 -14.22 12.44
C LEU A 33 8.45 -14.35 11.13
N VAL A 34 8.01 -15.15 10.16
CA VAL A 34 8.60 -15.16 8.82
C VAL A 34 8.00 -13.98 8.05
N ASP A 35 8.84 -13.00 7.72
CA ASP A 35 8.41 -11.92 6.84
C ASP A 35 8.42 -12.35 5.38
N ARG A 36 7.86 -11.47 4.54
CA ARG A 36 7.71 -11.70 3.11
C ARG A 36 9.05 -11.93 2.39
N GLU A 37 10.11 -11.24 2.78
CA GLU A 37 11.40 -11.34 2.08
C GLU A 37 12.05 -12.69 2.35
N LEU A 38 12.01 -13.16 3.61
CA LEU A 38 12.43 -14.51 3.94
C LEU A 38 11.51 -15.57 3.32
N GLU A 39 10.20 -15.32 3.26
CA GLU A 39 9.24 -16.21 2.59
C GLU A 39 9.53 -16.34 1.10
N ASP A 40 9.85 -15.26 0.40
CA ASP A 40 10.23 -15.27 -1.02
C ASP A 40 11.52 -16.09 -1.25
N ILE A 41 12.52 -15.96 -0.37
CA ILE A 41 13.75 -16.79 -0.41
C ILE A 41 13.43 -18.27 -0.19
N ILE A 42 12.56 -18.60 0.78
CA ILE A 42 12.14 -19.98 1.05
C ILE A 42 11.37 -20.54 -0.15
N ALA A 43 10.43 -19.78 -0.71
CA ALA A 43 9.61 -20.20 -1.83
C ALA A 43 10.46 -20.46 -3.08
N LEU A 44 11.41 -19.57 -3.38
CA LEU A 44 12.33 -19.76 -4.50
C LEU A 44 13.26 -20.97 -4.30
N SER A 45 13.60 -21.30 -3.05
CA SER A 45 14.39 -22.49 -2.74
C SER A 45 13.61 -23.80 -2.88
N LEU A 46 12.28 -23.75 -2.71
CA LEU A 46 11.37 -24.88 -2.73
C LEU A 46 10.58 -25.02 -4.04
N ALA A 47 10.85 -24.19 -5.06
CA ALA A 47 10.17 -24.27 -6.33
C ALA A 47 10.30 -25.67 -6.97
N SER A 48 9.19 -26.19 -7.51
CA SER A 48 9.12 -27.56 -8.07
C SER A 48 10.02 -27.71 -9.28
N ASP A 49 10.08 -26.69 -10.13
CA ASP A 49 10.97 -26.65 -11.28
C ASP A 49 12.40 -26.29 -10.83
N PRO A 50 13.41 -27.15 -11.06
CA PRO A 50 14.81 -26.82 -10.83
C PRO A 50 15.29 -25.53 -11.51
N ASP A 51 14.76 -25.20 -12.69
CA ASP A 51 15.19 -24.02 -13.45
C ASP A 51 14.62 -22.73 -12.86
N GLU A 52 13.54 -22.82 -12.08
CA GLU A 52 12.98 -21.71 -11.33
C GLU A 52 13.68 -21.48 -9.97
N ARG A 53 14.52 -22.42 -9.51
CA ARG A 53 15.25 -22.30 -8.22
C ARG A 53 16.52 -21.48 -8.33
N TYR A 54 17.17 -21.27 -7.18
CA TYR A 54 18.55 -20.78 -7.14
C TYR A 54 19.48 -21.75 -7.90
N GLN A 55 20.09 -21.23 -8.97
CA GLN A 55 20.98 -22.00 -9.85
C GLN A 55 22.33 -22.35 -9.20
N SER A 56 22.63 -21.77 -8.04
CA SER A 56 23.89 -22.02 -7.31
C SER A 56 23.70 -21.76 -5.82
N VAL A 57 24.44 -22.53 -5.00
CA VAL A 57 24.46 -22.35 -3.54
C VAL A 57 25.06 -21.00 -3.17
N GLU A 58 25.99 -20.49 -3.97
CA GLU A 58 26.60 -19.18 -3.81
C GLU A 58 25.57 -18.05 -3.96
N THR A 59 24.66 -18.17 -4.94
CA THR A 59 23.59 -17.18 -5.11
C THR A 59 22.61 -17.23 -3.95
N PHE A 60 22.18 -18.43 -3.56
CA PHE A 60 21.31 -18.61 -2.41
C PHE A 60 21.94 -18.05 -1.12
N GLY A 61 23.20 -18.39 -0.85
CA GLY A 61 23.94 -17.92 0.32
C GLY A 61 24.12 -16.41 0.34
N ARG A 62 24.33 -15.79 -0.83
CA ARG A 62 24.41 -14.32 -0.96
C ARG A 62 23.08 -13.64 -0.64
N GLU A 63 21.96 -14.12 -1.19
CA GLU A 63 20.63 -13.56 -0.89
C GLU A 63 20.30 -13.70 0.59
N LEU A 64 20.58 -14.87 1.18
CA LEU A 64 20.36 -15.09 2.60
C LEU A 64 21.26 -14.19 3.47
N ALA A 65 22.52 -14.00 3.10
CA ALA A 65 23.42 -13.10 3.80
C ALA A 65 22.98 -11.63 3.69
N ALA A 66 22.46 -11.22 2.53
CA ALA A 66 21.92 -9.87 2.33
C ALA A 66 20.67 -9.64 3.19
N TYR A 67 19.78 -10.63 3.27
CA TYR A 67 18.63 -10.59 4.18
C TYR A 67 19.07 -10.46 5.64
N LEU A 68 20.03 -11.29 6.08
CA LEU A 68 20.55 -11.24 7.44
C LEU A 68 21.18 -9.87 7.77
N ASP A 69 21.95 -9.30 6.85
CA ASP A 69 22.51 -7.96 7.02
C ASP A 69 21.40 -6.91 7.19
N GLU A 70 20.36 -6.91 6.35
CA GLU A 70 19.24 -5.96 6.41
C GLU A 70 18.53 -5.99 7.78
N VAL A 71 18.37 -7.18 8.38
CA VAL A 71 17.79 -7.31 9.73
C VAL A 71 18.80 -7.09 10.86
N GLY A 72 20.09 -6.89 10.55
CA GLY A 72 21.14 -6.60 11.53
C GLY A 72 21.75 -7.84 12.19
N VAL A 73 21.74 -8.97 11.48
CA VAL A 73 22.31 -10.24 11.92
C VAL A 73 23.55 -10.57 11.07
N GLU A 74 24.68 -10.79 11.73
CA GLU A 74 25.91 -11.17 11.05
C GLU A 74 26.01 -12.70 10.92
N PRO A 75 26.24 -13.26 9.71
CA PRO A 75 26.36 -14.71 9.50
C PRO A 75 27.73 -15.24 9.94
N THR A 76 28.00 -15.21 11.25
CA THR A 76 29.28 -15.62 11.84
C THR A 76 29.15 -16.81 12.79
N ASN A 77 30.25 -17.57 12.95
CA ASN A 77 30.32 -18.63 13.95
C ASN A 77 30.18 -18.12 15.39
N ALA A 78 30.55 -16.87 15.65
CA ALA A 78 30.36 -16.24 16.95
C ALA A 78 28.87 -16.08 17.28
N GLU A 79 28.04 -15.73 16.30
CA GLU A 79 26.60 -15.61 16.45
C GLU A 79 25.95 -16.97 16.78
N LEU A 80 26.34 -18.02 16.06
CA LEU A 80 25.92 -19.39 16.37
C LEU A 80 26.36 -19.82 17.78
N GLY A 81 27.57 -19.45 18.18
CA GLY A 81 28.09 -19.72 19.52
C GLY A 81 27.27 -19.04 20.64
N ARG A 82 26.71 -17.84 20.40
CA ARG A 82 25.79 -17.17 21.33
C ARG A 82 24.48 -17.95 21.43
N TYR A 83 23.88 -18.30 20.30
CA TYR A 83 22.63 -19.07 20.26
C TYR A 83 22.76 -20.42 20.98
N PHE A 84 23.81 -21.20 20.73
CA PHE A 84 23.97 -22.52 21.35
C PHE A 84 24.25 -22.46 22.86
N ARG A 85 24.81 -21.35 23.38
CA ARG A 85 25.11 -21.19 24.81
C ARG A 85 23.86 -20.90 25.63
N ASP A 86 23.00 -20.02 25.12
CA ASP A 86 21.72 -19.68 25.74
C ASP A 86 20.69 -19.35 24.66
N PRO A 87 19.95 -20.35 24.15
CA PRO A 87 18.97 -20.13 23.11
C PRO A 87 17.85 -19.16 23.52
N LYS A 88 17.45 -19.16 24.79
CA LYS A 88 16.32 -18.33 25.26
C LYS A 88 16.74 -16.88 25.42
N GLY A 89 17.88 -16.63 26.07
CA GLY A 89 18.43 -15.28 26.21
C GLY A 89 18.81 -14.69 24.84
N TYR A 90 19.35 -15.52 23.95
CA TYR A 90 19.70 -15.09 22.59
C TYR A 90 18.51 -14.55 21.80
N VAL A 91 17.33 -15.19 21.87
CA VAL A 91 16.15 -14.72 21.11
C VAL A 91 15.70 -13.35 21.60
N VAL A 92 15.68 -13.13 22.92
CA VAL A 92 15.31 -11.81 23.50
C VAL A 92 16.31 -10.74 23.05
N GLU A 93 17.62 -11.01 23.16
CA GLU A 93 18.66 -10.08 22.72
C GLU A 93 18.63 -9.87 21.20
N LEU A 94 18.29 -10.89 20.42
CA LEU A 94 18.15 -10.81 18.97
C LEU A 94 17.00 -9.88 18.59
N ASP A 95 15.82 -10.03 19.19
CA ASP A 95 14.66 -9.19 18.91
C ASP A 95 14.98 -7.70 19.17
N GLU A 96 15.65 -7.39 20.30
CA GLU A 96 16.10 -6.03 20.60
C GLU A 96 17.08 -5.49 19.54
N ARG A 97 18.06 -6.30 19.12
CA ARG A 97 19.05 -5.90 18.10
C ARG A 97 18.40 -5.69 16.74
N VAL A 98 17.49 -6.57 16.34
CA VAL A 98 16.75 -6.49 15.07
C VAL A 98 15.84 -5.25 15.07
N CYS A 99 15.07 -5.02 16.14
CA CYS A 99 14.22 -3.83 16.26
C CYS A 99 15.02 -2.53 16.14
N ARG A 100 16.19 -2.46 16.79
CA ARG A 100 17.10 -1.31 16.67
C ARG A 100 17.59 -1.13 15.23
N ALA A 101 18.14 -2.19 14.62
CA ALA A 101 18.71 -2.12 13.27
C ALA A 101 17.67 -1.73 12.22
N LEU A 102 16.47 -2.30 12.28
CA LEU A 102 15.36 -1.97 11.39
C LEU A 102 14.87 -0.53 11.59
N THR A 103 14.82 -0.04 12.84
CA THR A 103 14.43 1.36 13.13
C THR A 103 15.46 2.35 12.57
N GLU A 104 16.76 2.07 12.73
CA GLU A 104 17.85 2.89 12.18
C GLU A 104 17.81 2.92 10.64
N ARG A 105 17.63 1.76 10.00
CA ARG A 105 17.47 1.67 8.54
C ARG A 105 16.20 2.35 8.05
N ALA A 106 15.09 2.25 8.79
CA ALA A 106 13.85 2.95 8.47
C ALA A 106 14.03 4.47 8.52
N GLN A 107 14.77 4.98 9.51
CA GLN A 107 15.12 6.38 9.61
C GLN A 107 15.98 6.81 8.41
N ALA A 108 17.03 6.07 8.07
CA ALA A 108 17.87 6.36 6.90
C ALA A 108 17.05 6.33 5.59
N ALA A 109 16.15 5.36 5.42
CA ALA A 109 15.26 5.28 4.26
C ALA A 109 14.27 6.46 4.21
N ALA A 110 13.75 6.90 5.36
CA ALA A 110 12.89 8.07 5.47
C ALA A 110 13.62 9.36 5.07
N ASP A 111 14.86 9.52 5.52
CA ASP A 111 15.70 10.68 5.20
C ASP A 111 16.09 10.71 3.71
N ALA A 112 16.27 9.52 3.11
CA ALA A 112 16.48 9.35 1.67
C ALA A 112 15.20 9.50 0.81
N GLY A 113 14.03 9.77 1.43
CA GLY A 113 12.75 9.89 0.72
C GLY A 113 12.12 8.57 0.27
N GLN A 114 12.69 7.43 0.67
CA GLN A 114 12.20 6.08 0.36
C GLN A 114 11.06 5.68 1.31
N THR A 115 9.94 6.42 1.29
CA THR A 115 8.84 6.29 2.26
C THR A 115 8.26 4.88 2.33
N ALA A 116 8.05 4.21 1.19
CA ALA A 116 7.53 2.84 1.17
C ALA A 116 8.47 1.85 1.89
N ARG A 117 9.79 1.97 1.68
CA ARG A 117 10.78 1.14 2.37
C ARG A 117 10.76 1.40 3.88
N ALA A 118 10.75 2.67 4.28
CA ALA A 118 10.68 3.03 5.70
C ALA A 118 9.42 2.47 6.37
N ILE A 119 8.26 2.58 5.74
CA ILE A 119 6.99 2.02 6.28
C ILE A 119 7.07 0.49 6.43
N ARG A 120 7.64 -0.22 5.44
CA ARG A 120 7.80 -1.68 5.51
C ARG A 120 8.69 -2.09 6.68
N LEU A 121 9.85 -1.45 6.84
CA LEU A 121 10.77 -1.71 7.95
C LEU A 121 10.13 -1.43 9.32
N LEU A 122 9.37 -0.33 9.43
CA LEU A 122 8.63 0.00 10.66
C LEU A 122 7.49 -0.97 10.96
N GLY A 123 6.79 -1.45 9.93
CA GLY A 123 5.79 -2.50 10.08
C GLY A 123 6.40 -3.75 10.71
N ARG A 124 7.58 -4.13 10.24
CA ARG A 124 8.32 -5.27 10.77
C ARG A 124 8.73 -5.10 12.23
N VAL A 125 9.19 -3.91 12.62
CA VAL A 125 9.48 -3.62 14.04
C VAL A 125 8.22 -3.79 14.90
N LEU A 126 7.06 -3.33 14.42
CA LEU A 126 5.80 -3.44 15.15
C LEU A 126 5.22 -4.85 15.20
N GLU A 127 5.64 -5.75 14.30
CA GLU A 127 5.32 -7.18 14.38
C GLU A 127 6.11 -7.87 15.52
N LEU A 128 7.36 -7.45 15.75
CA LEU A 128 8.21 -7.96 16.83
C LEU A 128 7.89 -7.32 18.18
N ASP A 129 7.77 -5.99 18.20
CA ASP A 129 7.39 -5.20 19.36
C ASP A 129 6.28 -4.20 19.00
N GLY A 130 5.04 -4.58 19.30
CA GLY A 130 3.84 -3.79 19.00
C GLY A 130 3.79 -2.40 19.68
N HIS A 131 4.61 -2.15 20.70
CA HIS A 131 4.64 -0.87 21.42
C HIS A 131 5.97 -0.13 21.26
N HIS A 132 6.80 -0.48 20.27
CA HIS A 132 8.10 0.14 20.08
C HIS A 132 7.97 1.67 19.86
N PRO A 133 8.44 2.52 20.79
CA PRO A 133 8.14 3.95 20.77
C PRO A 133 8.76 4.66 19.58
N GLY A 134 10.00 4.31 19.22
CA GLY A 134 10.68 4.90 18.07
C GLY A 134 9.98 4.58 16.74
N ALA A 135 9.41 3.38 16.61
CA ALA A 135 8.79 2.93 15.37
C ALA A 135 7.40 3.55 15.17
N THR A 136 6.59 3.57 16.23
CA THR A 136 5.26 4.20 16.21
C THR A 136 5.34 5.71 15.94
N GLU A 137 6.30 6.40 16.56
CA GLU A 137 6.52 7.82 16.34
C GLU A 137 6.94 8.11 14.89
N LEU A 138 7.95 7.40 14.38
CA LEU A 138 8.44 7.60 13.02
C LEU A 138 7.35 7.31 11.97
N LEU A 139 6.58 6.22 12.16
CA LEU A 139 5.48 5.86 11.27
C LEU A 139 4.38 6.93 11.25
N THR A 140 4.06 7.51 12.41
CA THR A 140 3.08 8.60 12.52
C THR A 140 3.54 9.85 11.78
N ARG A 141 4.82 10.24 11.94
CA ARG A 141 5.42 11.39 11.23
C ARG A 141 5.40 11.19 9.71
N LEU A 142 5.75 10.00 9.21
CA LEU A 142 5.73 9.68 7.78
C LEU A 142 4.31 9.77 7.19
N ARG A 143 3.32 9.16 7.84
CA ARG A 143 1.92 9.20 7.41
C ARG A 143 1.35 10.62 7.37
N GLN A 144 1.72 11.47 8.32
CA GLN A 144 1.28 12.88 8.36
C GLN A 144 1.91 13.70 7.23
N ARG A 145 3.22 13.54 6.98
CA ARG A 145 3.94 14.26 5.92
C ARG A 145 3.36 13.94 4.55
N GLU A 146 3.08 12.67 4.28
CA GLU A 146 2.48 12.23 3.01
C GLU A 146 1.09 12.82 2.80
N ARG A 147 0.22 12.76 3.83
CA ARG A 147 -1.12 13.39 3.79
C ARG A 147 -1.04 14.90 3.55
N ARG A 148 -0.10 15.59 4.20
CA ARG A 148 0.09 17.04 4.04
C ARG A 148 0.54 17.37 2.61
N ASN A 149 1.54 16.66 2.09
CA ASN A 149 2.02 16.87 0.72
C ASN A 149 0.93 16.61 -0.32
N ARG A 150 0.14 15.54 -0.15
CA ARG A 150 -0.98 15.24 -1.05
C ARG A 150 -2.07 16.30 -0.99
N ARG A 151 -2.39 16.83 0.20
CA ARG A 151 -3.33 17.95 0.35
C ARG A 151 -2.82 19.23 -0.31
N LEU A 152 -1.53 19.55 -0.17
CA LEU A 152 -0.92 20.71 -0.82
C LEU A 152 -0.92 20.59 -2.34
N LEU A 153 -0.62 19.41 -2.90
CA LEU A 153 -0.71 19.14 -4.34
C LEU A 153 -2.14 19.30 -4.86
N MET A 154 -3.13 18.74 -4.16
CA MET A 154 -4.55 18.88 -4.55
C MET A 154 -5.05 20.32 -4.42
N ALA A 155 -4.65 21.05 -3.38
CA ALA A 155 -4.98 22.47 -3.23
C ALA A 155 -4.34 23.32 -4.33
N GLY A 156 -3.07 23.07 -4.67
CA GLY A 156 -2.39 23.74 -5.78
C GLY A 156 -3.06 23.49 -7.13
N ALA A 157 -3.46 22.25 -7.41
CA ALA A 157 -4.23 21.90 -8.60
C ALA A 157 -5.58 22.65 -8.65
N GLY A 158 -6.30 22.74 -7.52
CA GLY A 158 -7.56 23.48 -7.42
C GLY A 158 -7.40 24.99 -7.65
N VAL A 159 -6.31 25.60 -7.15
CA VAL A 159 -6.01 27.02 -7.39
C VAL A 159 -5.66 27.26 -8.87
N LEU A 160 -4.91 26.37 -9.50
CA LEU A 160 -4.58 26.48 -10.93
C LEU A 160 -5.80 26.35 -11.83
N THR A 161 -6.71 25.41 -11.53
CA THR A 161 -7.95 25.25 -12.32
C THR A 161 -8.89 26.44 -12.12
N LEU A 162 -9.08 26.91 -10.89
CA LEU A 162 -9.86 28.13 -10.61
C LEU A 162 -9.26 29.37 -11.27
N GLY A 163 -7.93 29.52 -11.24
CA GLY A 163 -7.22 30.61 -11.90
C GLY A 163 -7.37 30.57 -13.42
N LEU A 164 -7.31 29.37 -14.04
CA LEU A 164 -7.53 29.19 -15.47
C LEU A 164 -8.97 29.54 -15.86
N VAL A 165 -9.97 29.09 -15.09
CA VAL A 165 -11.38 29.43 -15.32
C VAL A 165 -11.62 30.93 -15.21
N TRP A 166 -11.05 31.58 -14.18
CA TRP A 166 -11.15 33.02 -13.99
C TRP A 166 -10.49 33.81 -15.13
N LEU A 167 -9.33 33.36 -15.61
CA LEU A 167 -8.62 33.97 -16.75
C LEU A 167 -9.42 33.84 -18.04
N VAL A 168 -10.00 32.67 -18.32
CA VAL A 168 -10.87 32.44 -19.49
C VAL A 168 -12.11 33.33 -19.43
N ALA A 169 -12.73 33.49 -18.26
CA ALA A 169 -13.90 34.35 -18.09
C ALA A 169 -13.62 35.83 -18.39
N GLN A 170 -12.39 36.32 -18.21
CA GLN A 170 -11.99 37.69 -18.57
C GLN A 170 -11.73 37.86 -20.08
N LEU A 171 -11.47 36.77 -20.80
CA LEU A 171 -11.17 36.77 -22.24
C LEU A 171 -12.42 36.56 -23.11
N VAL A 172 -13.54 36.13 -22.52
CA VAL A 172 -14.84 36.05 -23.22
C VAL A 172 -15.52 37.41 -23.13
N PRO A 173 -15.55 38.23 -24.21
CA PRO A 173 -16.31 39.47 -24.19
C PRO A 173 -17.78 39.14 -23.95
N ALA A 174 -18.37 39.78 -22.94
CA ALA A 174 -19.79 39.76 -22.72
C ALA A 174 -20.46 40.47 -23.92
N GLU A 175 -20.82 39.70 -24.94
CA GLU A 175 -21.81 40.13 -25.92
C GLU A 175 -23.12 40.29 -25.16
N ALA A 176 -23.31 41.52 -24.68
CA ALA A 176 -24.52 41.96 -24.05
C ALA A 176 -25.67 41.68 -25.01
N GLU A 177 -26.57 40.77 -24.63
CA GLU A 177 -27.89 40.63 -25.20
C GLU A 177 -28.67 41.94 -24.98
N ARG A 178 -28.39 42.95 -25.81
CA ARG A 178 -29.33 44.00 -26.17
C ARG A 178 -30.17 43.43 -27.31
N SER A 179 -31.20 42.66 -26.96
CA SER A 179 -32.34 42.47 -27.84
C SER A 179 -33.43 43.43 -27.42
N GLU A 180 -33.67 44.38 -28.31
CA GLU A 180 -34.42 45.61 -28.16
C GLU A 180 -35.91 45.41 -27.83
N ASP A 181 -36.36 46.32 -26.97
CA ASP A 181 -37.68 46.94 -26.90
C ASP A 181 -38.44 46.94 -28.24
N HIS A 182 -39.46 46.08 -28.38
CA HIS A 182 -40.45 46.18 -29.44
C HIS A 182 -41.81 46.61 -28.88
N ARG A 183 -42.06 47.93 -28.91
CA ARG A 183 -43.40 48.51 -29.04
C ARG A 183 -43.44 49.42 -30.26
N PRO A 184 -44.53 49.33 -31.05
CA PRO A 184 -45.36 50.51 -31.20
C PRO A 184 -46.86 50.26 -31.00
N ARG A 185 -47.54 51.35 -30.63
CA ARG A 185 -48.97 51.59 -30.36
C ARG A 185 -49.80 51.70 -31.68
N PRO A 186 -51.03 52.27 -31.70
CA PRO A 186 -52.34 51.80 -31.19
C PRO A 186 -53.44 51.82 -32.29
N GLY A 187 -54.63 51.25 -32.05
CA GLY A 187 -55.87 51.69 -32.71
C GLY A 187 -56.91 50.62 -33.10
N GLY A 188 -58.18 50.89 -32.79
CA GLY A 188 -59.38 50.24 -33.36
C GLY A 188 -60.04 49.21 -32.44
N SER A 189 -60.91 49.60 -31.50
CA SER A 189 -62.33 49.93 -31.67
C SER A 189 -63.26 48.74 -31.94
N ALA A 190 -64.01 48.40 -30.88
CA ALA A 190 -65.45 48.07 -30.84
C ALA A 190 -65.98 46.68 -31.26
N ALA A 191 -66.81 46.16 -30.33
CA ALA A 191 -68.03 45.33 -30.45
C ALA A 191 -67.90 44.02 -29.65
N ALA A 192 -68.51 43.85 -28.47
CA ALA A 192 -69.96 43.73 -28.19
C ALA A 192 -70.61 42.48 -28.82
N GLY A 193 -71.08 41.55 -27.97
CA GLY A 193 -71.89 40.38 -28.32
C GLY A 193 -71.46 39.15 -27.51
N ALA A 194 -71.99 38.88 -26.32
CA ALA A 194 -73.28 38.22 -26.04
C ALA A 194 -73.26 36.68 -26.24
N ALA A 195 -73.22 35.98 -25.09
CA ALA A 195 -74.10 34.87 -24.67
C ALA A 195 -74.12 33.50 -25.40
N THR A 196 -74.46 32.52 -24.55
CA THR A 196 -74.91 31.12 -24.73
C THR A 196 -73.80 30.06 -24.74
N ASP A 197 -73.61 29.28 -23.67
CA ASP A 197 -74.42 28.15 -23.15
C ASP A 197 -74.69 27.06 -24.21
N GLY A 198 -74.18 25.86 -23.93
CA GLY A 198 -74.28 24.68 -24.78
C GLY A 198 -73.67 23.44 -24.10
N ASP A 199 -74.57 22.64 -23.53
CA ASP A 199 -74.44 21.39 -22.78
C ASP A 199 -73.75 20.20 -23.48
N SER A 200 -73.55 19.15 -22.65
CA SER A 200 -73.66 17.71 -22.94
C SER A 200 -72.43 16.99 -23.54
N GLU A 201 -71.79 16.10 -22.76
CA GLU A 201 -72.10 14.66 -22.51
C GLU A 201 -71.13 13.81 -23.35
N ALA A 202 -70.25 13.06 -22.69
CA ALA A 202 -70.42 11.67 -22.30
C ALA A 202 -70.34 10.70 -23.49
N GLY A 203 -69.28 9.88 -23.48
CA GLY A 203 -69.00 8.78 -24.38
C GLY A 203 -67.68 8.14 -23.99
#